data_AF-A0AAW0ELE3-F1
#
_entry.id   AF-A0AAW0ELE3-F1
#
_cell.length_a   1.000
_cell.length_b   1.000
_cell.length_c   1.000
_cell.angle_alpha   90.00
_cell.angle_beta   90.00
_cell.angle_gamma   90.00
#
_symmetry.space_group_name_H-M   'P 1'
#
loop_
_entity.id
_entity.type
_entity.pdbx_description
1 polymer ?
#
loop_
_entity_poly.entity_id
_entity_poly.type
_entity_poly.pdbx_seq_one_letter_code
_entity_poly.pdbx_strand_id
1 'polypeptide(L)'
;MQPVQPNPQLAGLSQSEVVILSEKLYHVGHTGFHYCSRRCITHFGEDSIPHHPGEKACLSRCLSKVRNGMDMAIAHKKDFEEKLRDGQLPYQWMKDAAAGNM
;
A
#
# COMPACT_ATOMS: atom_id res chain seq x y z
N MET A 1 -11.22 27.80 5.88
CA MET A 1 -11.25 26.49 5.22
C MET A 1 -12.70 26.10 5.02
N GLN A 2 -13.15 25.79 3.81
CA GLN A 2 -14.51 25.32 3.59
C GLN A 2 -14.67 23.90 4.16
N PRO A 3 -15.83 23.57 4.76
CA PRO A 3 -16.10 22.21 5.24
C PRO A 3 -16.17 21.25 4.04
N VAL A 4 -15.43 20.14 4.15
CA VAL A 4 -15.38 19.08 3.14
C VAL A 4 -16.77 18.44 3.05
N GLN A 5 -17.39 18.54 1.88
CA GLN A 5 -18.73 18.00 1.62
C GLN A 5 -18.68 16.47 1.48
N PRO A 6 -19.67 15.72 2.01
CA PRO A 6 -19.72 14.27 1.86
C PRO A 6 -19.83 13.85 0.38
N ASN A 7 -19.00 12.91 -0.05
CA ASN A 7 -19.04 12.38 -1.43
C ASN A 7 -20.28 11.50 -1.65
N PRO A 8 -21.24 11.90 -2.52
CA PRO A 8 -22.48 11.16 -2.72
C PRO A 8 -22.29 9.80 -3.43
N GLN A 9 -21.14 9.53 -4.05
CA GLN A 9 -20.86 8.24 -4.71
C GLN A 9 -20.40 7.13 -3.75
N LEU A 10 -20.09 7.46 -2.49
CA LEU A 10 -19.59 6.53 -1.47
C LEU A 10 -20.50 6.52 -0.24
N ALA A 11 -21.81 6.43 -0.48
CA ALA A 11 -22.82 6.42 0.57
C ALA A 11 -22.58 5.25 1.56
N GLY A 12 -22.54 5.56 2.86
CA GLY A 12 -22.33 4.58 3.93
C GLY A 12 -20.89 4.48 4.45
N LEU A 13 -19.91 5.15 3.82
CA LEU A 13 -18.56 5.29 4.37
C LEU A 13 -18.42 6.59 5.15
N SER A 14 -17.77 6.52 6.31
CA SER A 14 -17.34 7.72 7.04
C SER A 14 -16.31 8.50 6.23
N GLN A 15 -16.22 9.82 6.45
CA GLN A 15 -15.28 10.67 5.72
C GLN A 15 -13.81 10.22 5.90
N SER A 16 -13.45 9.71 7.08
CA SER A 16 -12.12 9.14 7.34
C SER A 16 -11.85 7.89 6.48
N GLU A 17 -12.84 7.03 6.29
CA GLU A 17 -12.69 5.83 5.46
C GLU A 17 -12.53 6.19 3.98
N VAL A 18 -13.23 7.23 3.51
CA VAL A 18 -13.08 7.73 2.14
C VAL A 18 -11.67 8.27 1.89
N VAL A 19 -11.11 9.04 2.82
CA VAL A 19 -9.73 9.55 2.73
C VAL A 19 -8.73 8.40 2.72
N ILE A 20 -8.85 7.45 3.65
CA ILE A 20 -7.97 6.28 3.72
C ILE A 20 -8.05 5.46 2.42
N LEU A 21 -9.24 5.28 1.86
CA LEU A 21 -9.41 4.56 0.59
C LEU A 21 -8.74 5.31 -0.57
N SER A 22 -8.88 6.64 -0.60
CA SER A 22 -8.27 7.48 -1.63
C SER A 22 -6.73 7.48 -1.55
N GLU A 23 -6.16 7.50 -0.35
CA GLU A 23 -4.71 7.37 -0.14
C GLU A 23 -4.21 5.98 -0.53
N LYS A 24 -4.95 4.91 -0.19
CA LYS A 24 -4.61 3.55 -0.65
C LYS A 24 -4.60 3.47 -2.18
N LEU A 25 -5.63 4.01 -2.84
CA LEU A 25 -5.70 4.07 -4.30
C LEU A 25 -4.54 4.88 -4.90
N TYR A 26 -4.19 6.01 -4.29
CA TYR A 26 -3.07 6.83 -4.71
C TYR A 26 -1.72 6.11 -4.55
N HIS A 27 -1.47 5.46 -3.41
CA HIS A 27 -0.22 4.73 -3.18
C HIS A 27 -0.07 3.51 -4.08
N VAL A 28 -1.15 2.74 -4.30
CA VAL A 28 -1.11 1.59 -5.22
C VAL A 28 -1.01 2.06 -6.67
N GLY A 29 -1.90 2.96 -7.07
CA GLY A 29 -2.08 3.37 -8.46
C GLY A 29 -1.01 4.33 -8.96
N HIS A 30 -0.59 5.30 -8.14
CA HIS A 30 0.37 6.32 -8.55
C HIS A 30 1.80 5.98 -8.08
N THR A 31 2.01 5.73 -6.79
CA THR A 31 3.36 5.45 -6.27
C THR A 31 3.89 4.09 -6.75
N GLY A 32 3.05 3.04 -6.66
CA GLY A 32 3.40 1.70 -7.14
C GLY A 32 3.69 1.67 -8.64
N PHE A 33 2.83 2.30 -9.43
CA PHE A 33 3.07 2.43 -10.88
C PHE A 33 4.33 3.21 -11.20
N HIS A 34 4.56 4.36 -10.58
CA HIS A 34 5.73 5.20 -10.84
C HIS A 34 7.04 4.50 -10.42
N TYR A 35 7.03 3.75 -9.33
CA TYR A 35 8.17 2.91 -8.94
C TYR A 35 8.46 1.84 -10.00
N CYS A 36 7.42 1.13 -10.44
CA CYS A 36 7.57 0.05 -11.40
C CYS A 36 7.91 0.56 -12.81
N SER A 37 7.36 1.70 -13.24
CA SER A 37 7.67 2.31 -14.53
C SER A 37 9.13 2.75 -14.59
N ARG A 38 9.64 3.43 -13.55
CA ARG A 38 11.06 3.81 -13.45
C ARG A 38 12.02 2.61 -13.51
N ARG A 39 11.58 1.45 -13.01
CA ARG A 39 12.44 0.26 -12.91
C ARG A 39 12.36 -0.64 -14.14
N CYS A 40 11.23 -0.62 -14.85
CA CYS A 40 10.94 -1.57 -15.92
C CYS A 40 10.87 -0.96 -17.32
N ILE A 41 10.66 0.35 -17.46
CA ILE A 41 10.60 1.03 -18.75
C ILE A 41 11.97 1.67 -18.99
N THR A 42 12.71 1.13 -19.97
CA THR A 42 14.08 1.57 -20.28
C THR A 42 14.22 2.08 -21.71
N HIS A 43 13.34 1.66 -22.64
CA HIS A 43 13.38 2.05 -24.05
C HIS A 43 12.22 3.00 -24.39
N PHE A 44 12.48 4.31 -24.31
CA PHE A 44 11.58 5.36 -24.80
C PHE A 44 11.83 5.71 -26.30
N GLY A 45 12.36 4.77 -27.09
CA GLY A 45 12.81 5.01 -28.47
C GLY A 45 11.87 4.46 -29.54
N GLU A 46 11.24 5.39 -30.26
CA GLU A 46 10.62 5.38 -31.62
C GLU A 46 9.70 4.23 -32.12
N ASP A 47 9.74 3.01 -31.59
CA ASP A 47 8.86 1.88 -32.01
C ASP A 47 8.09 1.24 -30.85
N SER A 48 7.94 1.96 -29.74
CA SER A 48 7.58 1.40 -28.42
C SER A 48 6.08 1.11 -28.18
N ILE A 49 5.25 1.06 -29.23
CA ILE A 49 3.84 0.64 -29.08
C ILE A 49 3.67 -0.85 -29.45
N PRO A 50 3.24 -1.74 -28.53
CA PRO A 50 2.97 -1.53 -27.11
C PRO A 50 3.96 -2.33 -26.25
N HIS A 51 5.03 -1.67 -25.83
CA HIS A 51 6.08 -2.17 -24.94
C HIS A 51 6.89 -3.34 -25.50
N HIS A 52 8.21 -3.25 -25.36
CA HIS A 52 9.06 -4.42 -25.58
C HIS A 52 8.57 -5.55 -24.65
N PRO A 53 8.42 -6.82 -25.10
CA PRO A 53 7.78 -7.87 -24.31
C PRO A 53 8.36 -8.03 -22.89
N GLY A 54 9.66 -7.77 -22.74
CA GLY A 54 10.35 -7.78 -21.45
C GLY A 54 9.92 -6.67 -20.49
N GLU A 55 9.64 -5.46 -20.99
CA GLU A 55 9.25 -4.30 -20.17
C GLU A 55 7.83 -4.47 -19.64
N LYS A 56 6.90 -4.93 -20.48
CA LYS A 56 5.53 -5.26 -20.07
C LYS A 56 5.51 -6.35 -19.00
N ALA A 57 6.29 -7.42 -19.20
CA ALA A 57 6.41 -8.49 -18.22
C ALA A 57 7.03 -8.01 -16.90
N CYS A 58 8.06 -7.16 -16.96
CA CYS A 58 8.66 -6.54 -15.78
C CYS A 58 7.64 -5.67 -15.03
N LEU A 59 6.96 -4.77 -15.73
CA LEU A 59 5.98 -3.85 -15.16
C LEU A 59 4.84 -4.61 -14.48
N SER A 60 4.28 -5.61 -15.15
CA SER A 60 3.22 -6.46 -14.61
C SER A 60 3.65 -7.21 -13.35
N ARG A 61 4.84 -7.83 -13.37
CA ARG A 61 5.39 -8.53 -12.20
C ARG A 61 5.67 -7.59 -11.04
N CYS A 62 6.19 -6.39 -11.33
CA CYS A 62 6.47 -5.38 -10.32
C CYS A 62 5.18 -4.89 -9.65
N LEU A 63 4.15 -4.54 -10.44
CA LEU A 63 2.85 -4.12 -9.92
C LEU A 63 2.21 -5.20 -9.04
N SER A 64 2.27 -6.47 -9.48
CA SER A 64 1.78 -7.59 -8.67
C SER A 64 2.52 -7.70 -7.33
N LYS A 65 3.85 -7.55 -7.32
CA LYS A 65 4.64 -7.56 -6.07
C LYS A 65 4.29 -6.41 -5.14
N VAL A 66 4.13 -5.20 -5.68
CA VAL A 66 3.76 -4.02 -4.89
C VAL A 66 2.39 -4.21 -4.25
N ARG A 67 1.40 -4.65 -5.03
CA ARG A 67 0.06 -4.95 -4.53
C ARG A 67 0.09 -6.01 -3.44
N ASN A 68 0.71 -7.16 -3.72
CA ASN A 68 0.77 -8.25 -2.75
C ASN A 68 1.51 -7.84 -1.47
N GLY A 69 2.61 -7.07 -1.60
CA GLY A 69 3.33 -6.54 -0.45
C GLY A 69 2.49 -5.58 0.40
N MET A 70 1.65 -4.76 -0.24
CA MET A 70 0.71 -3.89 0.47
C MET A 70 -0.36 -4.69 1.21
N ASP A 71 -0.95 -5.70 0.57
CA ASP A 71 -1.94 -6.58 1.20
C ASP A 71 -1.33 -7.33 2.40
N MET A 72 -0.08 -7.81 2.28
CA MET A 72 0.66 -8.41 3.38
C MET A 72 0.91 -7.42 4.52
N ALA A 73 1.31 -6.18 4.22
CA ALA A 73 1.54 -5.16 5.23
C ALA A 73 0.27 -4.81 6.01
N ILE A 74 -0.88 -4.74 5.32
CA ILE A 74 -2.19 -4.53 5.94
C ILE A 74 -2.54 -5.70 6.86
N ALA A 75 -2.37 -6.93 6.39
CA ALA A 75 -2.64 -8.13 7.18
C ALA A 75 -1.76 -8.20 8.44
N HIS A 76 -0.46 -7.94 8.31
CA HIS A 76 0.47 -7.90 9.44
C HIS A 76 0.13 -6.80 10.43
N LYS A 77 -0.26 -5.61 9.95
CA LYS A 77 -0.70 -4.51 10.83
C LYS A 77 -1.93 -4.93 11.65
N LYS A 78 -2.93 -5.54 11.00
CA LYS A 78 -4.15 -5.97 11.65
C LYS A 78 -3.88 -7.05 12.71
N ASP A 79 -3.11 -8.08 12.36
CA ASP A 79 -2.70 -9.15 13.29
C ASP A 79 -1.92 -8.58 14.49
N PHE A 80 -1.05 -7.59 14.25
CA PHE A 80 -0.33 -6.90 15.31
C PHE A 80 -1.27 -6.10 16.24
N GLU A 81 -2.22 -5.35 15.69
CA GLU A 81 -3.21 -4.58 16.46
C GLU A 81 -4.13 -5.50 17.29
N GLU A 82 -4.54 -6.65 16.73
CA GLU A 82 -5.33 -7.67 17.43
C GLU A 82 -4.54 -8.25 18.62
N LYS A 83 -3.28 -8.66 18.39
CA LYS A 83 -2.41 -9.18 19.46
C LYS A 83 -2.22 -8.18 20.60
N LEU A 84 -2.01 -6.90 20.28
CA LEU A 84 -1.90 -5.85 21.29
C LEU A 84 -3.20 -5.68 22.08
N ARG A 85 -4.36 -5.71 21.40
CA ARG A 85 -5.67 -5.63 22.06
C ARG A 85 -5.90 -6.79 23.03
N ASP A 86 -5.42 -7.97 22.67
CA ASP A 86 -5.48 -9.18 23.50
C ASP A 86 -4.42 -9.19 24.63
N GLY A 87 -3.66 -8.11 24.80
CA GLY A 87 -2.59 -7.99 25.80
C GLY A 87 -1.34 -8.81 25.47
N GLN A 88 -1.25 -9.37 24.26
CA GLN A 88 -0.06 -10.06 23.80
C GLN A 88 0.98 -9.03 23.35
N LEU A 89 2.24 -9.22 23.77
CA LEU A 89 3.37 -8.43 23.30
C LEU A 89 4.10 -9.25 22.22
N PRO A 90 3.83 -9.02 20.93
CA PRO A 90 4.25 -9.94 19.87
C PRO A 90 5.76 -9.94 19.61
N TYR A 91 6.44 -8.83 19.88
CA TYR A 91 7.87 -8.69 19.64
C TYR A 91 8.68 -8.80 20.94
N GLN A 92 9.88 -9.36 20.85
CA GLN A 92 10.75 -9.57 22.01
C GLN A 92 11.08 -8.25 22.72
N TRP A 93 11.42 -7.20 21.97
CA TRP A 93 11.68 -5.88 22.53
C TRP A 93 10.50 -5.30 23.32
N MET A 94 9.25 -5.62 22.96
CA MET A 94 8.07 -5.20 23.71
C MET A 94 7.93 -5.95 25.03
N LYS A 95 8.24 -7.25 25.02
CA LYS A 95 8.28 -8.06 26.23
C LYS A 95 9.38 -7.57 27.17
N ASP A 96 10.55 -7.27 26.63
CA ASP A 96 11.69 -6.73 27.37
C ASP A 96 11.36 -5.35 27.95
N ALA A 97 10.64 -4.50 27.18
CA ALA A 97 10.08 -3.23 27.66
C ALA A 97 9.19 -3.41 28.90
N ALA A 98 8.21 -4.31 28.79
CA ALA A 98 7.24 -4.55 29.84
C ALA A 98 7.85 -5.22 31.08
N ALA A 99 8.93 -5.99 30.89
CA ALA A 99 9.71 -6.59 31.96
C ALA A 99 10.71 -5.63 32.62
N GLY A 100 10.88 -4.41 32.10
CA GLY A 100 11.81 -3.42 32.63
C GLY A 100 13.29 -3.67 32.27
N ASN A 101 13.55 -4.42 31.19
CA ASN A 101 14.89 -4.82 30.75
C ASN A 101 15.46 -3.89 29.65
N MET A 102 15.01 -2.64 29.57
CA MET A 102 15.51 -1.63 28.62
C MET A 102 16.46 -0.64 29.26
#